data_AF-A0A3P8ULM8-F1
#
_entry.id   AF-A0A3P8ULM8-F1
#
_cell.length_a   1.000
_cell.length_b   1.000
_cell.length_c   1.000
_cell.angle_alpha   90.00
_cell.angle_beta   90.00
_cell.angle_gamma   90.00
#
_symmetry.space_group_name_H-M   'P 1'
#
loop_
_entity.id
_entity.type
_entity.pdbx_description
1 polymer ?
#
loop_
_entity_poly.entity_id
_entity_poly.type
_entity_poly.pdbx_seq_one_letter_code
_entity_poly.pdbx_strand_id
1 'polypeptide(L)'
;MELASYTTIYLSIYLSIYLSIYLSIYLSIYLSICICLYLSADVIDPPLCISDSNRFFTLESLKAVWHGHKLDFLKAAHLGSGAPNTEVVQLDDQRRRRILDYARDKRPLILNFGSCT
;
A
#
# COMPACT_ATOMS: atom_id res chain seq x y z
N MET A 1 14.19 -54.36 2.87
CA MET A 1 14.86 -53.24 3.56
C MET A 1 14.96 -52.00 2.67
N GLU A 2 15.25 -52.15 1.37
CA GLU A 2 15.36 -51.04 0.40
C GLU A 2 14.06 -50.28 0.10
N LEU A 3 12.91 -50.97 0.05
CA LEU A 3 11.61 -50.30 -0.17
C LEU A 3 11.22 -49.39 1.01
N ALA A 4 11.54 -49.82 2.24
CA ALA A 4 11.26 -49.04 3.45
C ALA A 4 12.13 -47.78 3.52
N SER A 5 13.40 -47.84 3.11
CA SER A 5 14.25 -46.65 3.00
C SER A 5 13.75 -45.68 1.95
N TYR A 6 13.28 -46.16 0.79
CA TYR A 6 12.76 -45.30 -0.27
C TYR A 6 11.52 -44.52 0.18
N THR A 7 10.54 -45.20 0.80
CA THR A 7 9.32 -44.55 1.32
C THR A 7 9.64 -43.51 2.39
N THR A 8 10.61 -43.79 3.27
CA THR A 8 11.02 -42.88 4.34
C THR A 8 11.69 -41.63 3.78
N ILE A 9 12.57 -41.79 2.79
CA ILE A 9 13.23 -40.67 2.10
C ILE A 9 12.18 -39.82 1.37
N TYR A 10 11.29 -40.44 0.60
CA TYR A 10 10.23 -39.74 -0.12
C TYR A 10 9.33 -38.93 0.82
N LEU A 11 8.87 -39.54 1.92
CA LEU A 11 8.01 -38.87 2.90
C LEU A 11 8.75 -37.73 3.61
N SER A 12 10.03 -37.91 3.93
CA SER A 12 10.84 -36.86 4.55
C SER A 12 11.02 -35.64 3.64
N ILE A 13 11.24 -35.85 2.34
CA ILE A 13 11.36 -34.79 1.34
C ILE A 13 10.02 -34.09 1.17
N TYR A 14 8.93 -34.84 1.02
CA TYR A 14 7.59 -34.28 0.89
C TYR A 14 7.21 -33.40 2.09
N LEU A 15 7.43 -33.90 3.31
CA LEU A 15 7.13 -33.18 4.53
C LEU A 15 8.02 -31.95 4.72
N SER A 16 9.31 -32.07 4.39
CA SER A 16 10.26 -30.95 4.40
C SER A 16 9.80 -29.81 3.49
N ILE A 17 9.42 -30.14 2.26
CA ILE A 17 8.96 -29.15 1.27
C ILE A 17 7.63 -28.53 1.72
N TYR A 18 6.67 -29.34 2.17
CA TYR A 18 5.38 -28.84 2.66
C TYR A 18 5.57 -27.86 3.82
N LEU A 19 6.39 -28.23 4.80
CA LEU A 19 6.66 -27.42 5.97
C LEU A 19 7.44 -26.14 5.62
N SER A 20 8.41 -26.22 4.70
CA SER A 20 9.17 -25.04 4.29
C SER A 20 8.28 -24.01 3.60
N ILE A 21 7.37 -24.47 2.74
CA ILE A 21 6.41 -23.60 2.04
C ILE A 21 5.42 -22.99 3.05
N TYR A 22 4.86 -23.79 3.95
CA TYR A 22 3.95 -23.30 4.97
C TYR A 22 4.60 -22.23 5.86
N LEU A 23 5.82 -22.50 6.32
CA LEU A 23 6.56 -21.58 7.18
C LEU A 23 7.00 -20.32 6.44
N SER A 24 7.45 -20.43 5.18
CA SER A 24 7.83 -19.26 4.37
C SER A 24 6.64 -18.34 4.15
N ILE A 25 5.47 -18.91 3.90
CA ILE A 25 4.22 -18.16 3.78
C ILE A 25 3.94 -17.50 5.12
N TYR A 26 3.80 -18.25 6.21
CA TYR A 26 3.49 -17.68 7.53
C TYR A 26 4.44 -16.55 7.96
N LEU A 27 5.75 -16.72 7.74
CA LEU A 27 6.75 -15.72 8.10
C LEU A 27 6.65 -14.47 7.22
N SER A 28 6.44 -14.64 5.91
CA SER A 28 6.23 -13.51 4.98
C SER A 28 5.01 -12.67 5.36
N ILE A 29 3.93 -13.35 5.78
CA ILE A 29 2.70 -12.73 6.27
C ILE A 29 2.97 -11.93 7.54
N TYR A 30 3.55 -12.58 8.54
CA TYR A 30 3.84 -11.96 9.83
C TYR A 30 4.73 -10.72 9.66
N LEU A 31 5.79 -10.84 8.87
CA LEU A 31 6.73 -9.75 8.61
C LEU A 31 6.05 -8.59 7.86
N SER A 32 5.24 -8.89 6.84
CA SER A 32 4.50 -7.86 6.10
C SER A 32 3.55 -7.09 7.01
N ILE A 33 2.81 -7.79 7.87
CA ILE A 33 1.89 -7.16 8.83
C ILE A 33 2.69 -6.29 9.83
N CYS A 34 3.77 -6.81 10.40
CA CYS A 34 4.62 -6.07 11.32
C CYS A 34 5.19 -4.79 10.70
N ILE A 35 5.67 -4.87 9.45
CA ILE A 35 6.18 -3.70 8.72
C ILE A 35 5.06 -2.68 8.46
N CYS A 36 3.89 -3.13 8.01
CA CYS A 36 2.74 -2.24 7.80
C CYS A 36 2.34 -1.53 9.10
N LEU A 37 2.26 -2.25 10.22
CA LEU A 37 1.91 -1.68 11.52
C LEU A 37 2.98 -0.72 12.04
N TYR A 38 4.25 -1.08 11.91
CA TYR A 38 5.36 -0.23 12.33
C TYR A 38 5.40 1.09 11.53
N LEU A 39 5.27 1.01 10.20
CA LEU A 39 5.22 2.20 9.34
C LEU A 39 3.94 3.02 9.54
N SER A 40 2.81 2.38 9.86
CA SER A 40 1.56 3.11 10.14
C SER A 40 1.55 3.77 11.51
N ALA A 41 2.32 3.26 12.49
CA ALA A 41 2.39 3.84 13.83
C ALA A 41 3.07 5.22 13.86
N ASP A 42 3.92 5.51 12.88
CA ASP A 42 4.66 6.78 12.77
C ASP A 42 4.02 7.80 11.81
N VAL A 43 2.97 7.43 11.07
CA VAL A 43 2.40 8.27 10.01
C VAL A 43 0.95 8.65 10.34
N ILE A 44 0.72 9.95 10.50
CA ILE A 44 -0.60 10.57 10.78
C ILE A 44 -1.66 10.25 9.70
N ASP A 45 -1.21 9.81 8.52
CA ASP A 45 -2.04 9.35 7.40
C ASP A 45 -1.67 7.90 7.02
N PRO A 46 -2.36 6.85 7.50
CA PRO A 46 -2.05 5.48 7.11
C PRO A 46 -2.27 5.28 5.59
N PRO A 47 -1.44 4.45 4.93
CA PRO A 47 -1.56 4.16 3.50
C PRO A 47 -2.92 3.54 3.18
N LEU A 48 -3.57 4.01 2.10
CA LEU A 48 -4.89 3.54 1.66
C LEU A 48 -4.76 2.13 1.06
N CYS A 49 -4.79 1.10 1.90
CA CYS A 49 -4.72 -0.29 1.48
C CYS A 49 -6.07 -0.78 0.94
N ILE A 50 -6.28 -0.69 -0.37
CA ILE A 50 -7.34 -1.43 -1.07
C ILE A 50 -6.87 -2.89 -1.17
N SER A 51 -7.09 -3.65 -0.11
CA SER A 51 -6.92 -5.10 -0.16
C SER A 51 -8.25 -5.71 -0.59
N ASP A 52 -8.38 -6.09 -1.86
CA ASP A 52 -9.50 -6.91 -2.29
C ASP A 52 -9.45 -8.25 -1.53
N SER A 53 -10.38 -8.38 -0.59
CA SER A 53 -10.55 -9.53 0.29
C SER A 53 -10.77 -10.79 -0.54
N ASN A 54 -9.75 -11.66 -0.58
CA ASN A 54 -9.84 -13.14 -0.62
C ASN A 54 -8.51 -13.83 -1.00
N ARG A 55 -7.44 -13.07 -1.24
CA ARG A 55 -6.11 -13.65 -1.50
C ARG A 55 -5.03 -12.75 -0.88
N PHE A 56 -4.99 -12.80 0.44
CA PHE A 56 -4.26 -11.88 1.34
C PHE A 56 -2.75 -11.74 1.03
N PHE A 57 -2.16 -12.60 0.18
CA PHE A 57 -0.73 -12.65 -0.16
C PHE A 57 -0.45 -13.05 -1.62
N THR A 58 -1.14 -12.46 -2.58
CA THR A 58 -0.64 -12.54 -3.97
C THR A 58 0.52 -11.58 -4.16
N LEU A 59 1.43 -11.89 -5.10
CA LEU A 59 2.49 -10.96 -5.52
C LEU A 59 1.90 -9.60 -5.92
N GLU A 60 0.68 -9.59 -6.49
CA GLU A 60 0.02 -8.36 -6.90
C GLU A 60 -0.49 -7.54 -5.71
N SER A 61 -0.99 -8.19 -4.65
CA SER A 61 -1.35 -7.51 -3.40
C SER A 61 -0.11 -6.90 -2.74
N LEU A 62 1.00 -7.63 -2.65
CA LEU A 62 2.27 -7.13 -2.12
C LEU A 62 2.84 -5.97 -2.96
N LYS A 63 2.77 -6.11 -4.28
CA LYS A 63 3.18 -5.05 -5.22
C LYS A 63 2.29 -3.82 -5.08
N ALA A 64 0.98 -3.98 -4.87
CA ALA A 64 0.06 -2.88 -4.64
C ALA A 64 0.36 -2.16 -3.32
N VAL A 65 0.63 -2.90 -2.24
CA VAL A 65 1.04 -2.32 -0.94
C VAL A 65 2.37 -1.55 -1.09
N TRP A 66 3.37 -2.15 -1.72
CA TRP A 66 4.66 -1.49 -1.97
C TRP A 66 4.50 -0.24 -2.85
N HIS A 67 3.67 -0.33 -3.88
CA HIS A 67 3.37 0.79 -4.76
C HIS A 67 2.66 1.91 -4.02
N GLY A 68 1.70 1.59 -3.14
CA GLY A 68 1.04 2.55 -2.25
C GLY A 68 2.04 3.26 -1.34
N HIS A 69 2.89 2.51 -0.63
CA HIS A 69 3.93 3.08 0.22
C HIS A 69 4.92 3.96 -0.56
N LYS A 70 5.32 3.55 -1.77
CA LYS A 70 6.21 4.35 -2.61
C LYS A 70 5.54 5.65 -3.05
N LEU A 71 4.25 5.60 -3.41
CA LEU A 71 3.48 6.80 -3.77
C LEU A 71 3.30 7.73 -2.56
N ASP A 72 3.03 7.17 -1.38
CA ASP A 72 2.88 7.94 -0.14
C ASP A 72 4.19 8.59 0.26
N PHE A 73 5.33 7.90 0.12
CA PHE A 73 6.65 8.51 0.37
C PHE A 73 6.96 9.66 -0.60
N LEU A 74 6.49 9.56 -1.84
CA LEU A 74 6.71 10.57 -2.87
C LEU A 74 5.60 11.63 -2.93
N LYS A 75 4.58 11.55 -2.06
CA LYS A 75 3.46 12.50 -2.08
C LYS A 75 3.97 13.87 -1.63
N ALA A 76 3.63 14.92 -2.38
CA ALA A 76 4.02 16.28 -2.04
C ALA A 76 3.20 16.86 -0.86
N ALA A 77 2.04 16.27 -0.53
CA ALA A 77 1.10 16.80 0.45
C ALA A 77 0.95 15.87 1.66
N HIS A 78 1.21 16.37 2.87
CA HIS A 78 1.06 15.64 4.12
C HIS A 78 0.15 16.40 5.10
N LEU A 79 -0.63 15.69 5.93
CA LEU A 79 -1.41 16.36 6.97
C LEU A 79 -0.49 17.14 7.92
N GLY A 80 -0.89 18.36 8.28
CA GLY A 80 -0.10 19.27 9.13
C GLY A 80 1.05 20.00 8.42
N SER A 81 1.40 19.60 7.18
CA SER A 81 2.33 20.37 6.34
C SER A 81 1.60 21.46 5.55
N GLY A 82 2.37 22.36 4.90
CA GLY A 82 1.80 23.39 4.03
C GLY A 82 1.12 22.77 2.80
N ALA A 83 -0.11 23.19 2.51
CA ALA A 83 -0.84 22.71 1.34
C ALA A 83 -0.13 23.13 0.03
N PRO A 84 0.08 22.21 -0.94
CA PRO A 84 0.70 22.55 -2.21
C PRO A 84 -0.11 23.59 -2.98
N ASN A 85 0.54 24.66 -3.44
CA ASN A 85 -0.09 25.74 -4.20
C ASN A 85 -0.01 25.50 -5.72
N THR A 86 -0.57 24.36 -6.15
CA THR A 86 -0.54 23.87 -7.54
C THR A 86 -1.38 24.74 -8.48
N GLU A 87 -1.04 24.75 -9.77
CA GLU A 87 -1.81 25.47 -10.80
C GLU A 87 -3.13 24.75 -11.12
N VAL A 88 -4.18 25.53 -11.35
CA VAL A 88 -5.51 25.11 -11.80
C VAL A 88 -5.99 26.02 -12.94
N VAL A 89 -6.90 25.53 -13.77
CA VAL A 89 -7.48 26.31 -14.88
C VAL A 89 -8.93 26.63 -14.54
N GLN A 90 -9.28 27.91 -14.57
CA GLN A 90 -10.66 28.36 -14.37
C GLN A 90 -11.47 28.13 -15.64
N LEU A 91 -12.69 27.59 -15.49
CA LEU A 91 -13.51 27.18 -16.63
C LEU A 91 -14.01 28.35 -17.48
N ASP A 92 -14.37 29.47 -16.84
CA ASP A 92 -14.99 30.62 -17.51
C ASP A 92 -14.05 31.33 -18.50
N ASP A 93 -12.80 31.53 -18.10
CA ASP A 93 -11.82 32.37 -18.80
C ASP A 93 -10.56 31.62 -19.23
N GLN A 94 -10.50 30.30 -18.96
CA GLN A 94 -9.33 29.43 -19.21
C GLN A 94 -8.04 29.98 -18.62
N ARG A 95 -8.13 30.87 -17.60
CA ARG A 95 -6.94 31.44 -16.97
C ARG A 95 -6.36 30.45 -15.98
N ARG A 96 -5.03 30.44 -15.93
CA ARG A 96 -4.29 29.73 -14.90
C ARG A 96 -4.38 30.50 -13.59
N ARG A 97 -4.82 29.81 -12.55
CA ARG A 97 -4.79 30.27 -11.16
C ARG A 97 -4.07 29.23 -10.32
N ARG A 98 -3.93 29.47 -9.02
CA ARG A 98 -3.45 28.47 -8.07
C ARG A 98 -4.51 28.11 -7.05
N ILE A 99 -4.37 26.93 -6.46
CA ILE A 99 -5.32 26.40 -5.47
C ILE A 99 -5.54 27.39 -4.32
N LEU A 100 -4.47 27.98 -3.77
CA LEU A 100 -4.57 28.84 -2.60
C LEU A 100 -5.19 30.22 -2.93
N ASP A 101 -5.32 30.60 -4.19
CA ASP A 101 -6.02 31.83 -4.60
C ASP A 101 -7.53 31.77 -4.28
N TYR A 102 -8.07 30.55 -4.10
CA TYR A 102 -9.47 30.31 -3.71
C TYR A 102 -9.67 30.24 -2.20
N ALA A 103 -8.59 30.22 -1.41
CA ALA A 103 -8.67 30.26 0.04
C ALA A 103 -9.12 31.66 0.50
N ARG A 104 -9.97 31.72 1.53
CA ARG A 104 -10.46 32.99 2.10
C ARG A 104 -10.16 33.05 3.58
N ASP A 105 -9.20 33.89 3.96
CA ASP A 105 -8.76 34.11 5.33
C ASP A 105 -8.53 32.78 6.08
N LYS A 106 -9.29 32.54 7.15
CA LYS A 106 -9.22 31.33 7.99
C LYS A 106 -10.28 30.29 7.63
N ARG A 107 -11.06 30.50 6.57
CA ARG A 107 -12.13 29.56 6.19
C ARG A 107 -11.50 28.32 5.55
N PRO A 108 -11.84 27.10 6.01
CA PRO A 108 -11.39 25.88 5.36
C PRO A 108 -11.79 25.84 3.88
N LEU A 109 -10.83 25.53 3.02
CA LEU A 109 -11.04 25.26 1.60
C LEU A 109 -11.06 23.73 1.41
N ILE A 110 -12.19 23.20 0.95
CA ILE A 110 -12.35 21.77 0.67
C ILE A 110 -12.19 21.56 -0.83
N LEU A 111 -11.31 20.65 -1.22
CA LEU A 111 -11.06 20.29 -2.62
C LEU A 111 -11.68 18.92 -2.89
N ASN A 112 -12.40 18.79 -3.99
CA ASN A 112 -12.94 17.53 -4.48
C ASN A 112 -12.43 17.32 -5.91
N PHE A 113 -11.58 16.32 -6.09
CA PHE A 113 -11.04 15.95 -7.39
C PHE A 113 -11.82 14.77 -7.95
N GLY A 114 -12.28 14.87 -9.19
CA GLY A 114 -13.05 13.83 -9.85
C GLY A 114 -13.07 14.00 -11.37
N SER A 115 -13.55 12.96 -12.05
CA SER A 115 -13.74 12.89 -13.50
C SER A 115 -15.08 12.22 -13.79
N CYS A 116 -15.66 12.48 -14.97
CA CYS A 116 -16.90 11.85 -15.43
C CYS A 116 -16.67 10.52 -16.18
N THR A 117 -15.43 10.04 -16.25
CA THR A 117 -15.03 8.78 -16.91
C THR A 117 -15.48 7.54 -16.16
#